data_AF-A0A1V4SKE6-F1
#
_entry.id   AF-A0A1V4SKE6-F1
#
_cell.length_a   1.000
_cell.length_b   1.000
_cell.length_c   1.000
_cell.angle_alpha   90.00
_cell.angle_beta   90.00
_cell.angle_gamma   90.00
#
_symmetry.space_group_name_H-M   'P 1'
#
loop_
_entity.id
_entity.type
_entity.pdbx_description
1 polymer ?
#
loop_
_entity_poly.entity_id
_entity_poly.type
_entity_poly.pdbx_seq_one_letter_code
_entity_poly.pdbx_strand_id
1 'polypeptide(L)'
;MNIHNFEKACEKVMNSQHRREGIGTLGEKTLHAVLKHYFEPDETCHEKRVGSFYADILNSNGITEIQTRQWNKLRQKLKAFLPDNEVTLVYPVAYTKYLLWISEETGEISKRRLSPKKGSAYDIFPELYRIKNFLEDENLHLCIVYVDIEEYRLLNGWSTDKKKGSWRHDRIPKGLQNIIYIRNKKDYSLLIPGTLPAQFTSRDYSKAAGLSLSNAQTALNVLNYVNAVGRVGKKGKLFIYERT
;
A
#
# COMPACT_ATOMS: atom_id res chain seq x y z
N MET A 1 -0.25 3.54 18.42
CA MET A 1 0.67 4.17 17.45
C MET A 1 0.42 5.68 17.43
N ASN A 2 1.47 6.49 17.43
CA ASN A 2 1.42 7.93 17.76
C ASN A 2 1.77 8.79 16.53
N ILE A 3 0.92 9.78 16.21
CA ILE A 3 1.14 10.78 15.13
C ILE A 3 2.49 11.49 15.31
N HIS A 4 2.88 11.75 16.55
CA HIS A 4 4.15 12.40 16.88
C HIS A 4 5.38 11.60 16.40
N ASN A 5 5.31 10.26 16.43
CA ASN A 5 6.41 9.43 15.92
C ASN A 5 6.50 9.49 14.39
N PHE A 6 5.37 9.68 13.70
CA PHE A 6 5.34 9.84 12.25
C PHE A 6 5.96 11.17 11.82
N GLU A 7 5.64 12.27 12.53
CA GLU A 7 6.22 13.58 12.29
C GLU A 7 7.75 13.55 12.48
N LYS A 8 8.23 12.93 13.56
CA LYS A 8 9.67 12.71 13.78
C LYS A 8 10.34 11.93 12.66
N ALA A 9 9.68 10.87 12.15
CA ALA A 9 10.21 10.09 11.04
C ALA A 9 10.30 10.94 9.75
N CYS A 10 9.27 11.75 9.46
CA CYS A 10 9.29 12.72 8.37
C CYS A 10 10.47 13.70 8.50
N GLU A 11 10.59 14.38 9.64
CA GLU A 11 11.66 15.35 9.89
C GLU A 11 13.05 14.73 9.74
N LYS A 12 13.26 13.54 10.32
CA LYS A 12 14.54 12.82 10.24
C LYS A 12 14.92 12.52 8.78
N VAL A 13 14.01 11.94 8.01
CA VAL A 13 14.28 11.59 6.61
C VAL A 13 14.51 12.83 5.76
N MET A 14 13.67 13.85 5.88
CA MET A 14 13.83 15.09 5.13
C MET A 14 15.17 15.77 5.44
N ASN A 15 15.55 15.87 6.72
CA ASN A 15 16.84 16.45 7.13
C ASN A 15 18.05 15.62 6.68
N SER A 16 17.90 14.30 6.54
CA SER A 16 18.96 13.43 6.04
C SER A 16 19.13 13.56 4.53
N GLN A 17 18.04 13.73 3.78
CA GLN A 17 18.07 13.97 2.34
C GLN A 17 18.63 15.35 2.00
N HIS A 18 18.27 16.39 2.76
CA HIS A 18 18.84 17.73 2.58
C HIS A 18 20.36 17.78 2.81
N ARG A 19 20.90 16.97 3.73
CA ARG A 19 22.35 16.89 4.00
C ARG A 19 23.12 16.11 2.94
N ARG A 20 22.45 15.28 2.14
CA ARG A 20 23.02 14.55 1.01
C ARG A 20 22.63 15.31 -0.26
N GLU A 21 23.34 16.38 -0.58
CA GLU A 21 23.06 17.23 -1.75
C GLU A 21 22.79 16.38 -3.01
N GLY A 22 21.59 16.55 -3.58
CA GLY A 22 21.11 15.84 -4.76
C GLY A 22 19.69 15.31 -4.57
N ILE A 23 18.67 16.15 -4.83
CA ILE A 23 17.30 15.67 -5.09
C ILE A 23 17.39 14.81 -6.37
N GLY A 24 17.60 13.50 -6.20
CA GLY A 24 17.71 12.56 -7.31
C GLY A 24 18.62 11.33 -7.12
N THR A 25 19.44 11.25 -6.06
CA THR A 25 20.52 10.23 -5.98
C THR A 25 20.34 9.11 -4.94
N LEU A 26 19.14 8.90 -4.38
CA LEU A 26 18.86 7.71 -3.55
C LEU A 26 17.79 6.82 -4.19
N GLY A 27 18.14 5.54 -4.38
CA GLY A 27 17.27 4.52 -4.99
C GLY A 27 15.99 4.25 -4.21
N GLU A 28 15.99 4.56 -2.91
CA GLU A 28 14.83 4.47 -2.02
C GLU A 28 14.00 5.76 -2.03
N LYS A 29 12.69 5.62 -2.24
CA LYS A 29 11.75 6.76 -2.31
C LYS A 29 11.39 7.25 -0.91
N THR A 30 11.15 8.55 -0.76
CA THR A 30 10.94 9.23 0.54
C THR A 30 9.82 8.60 1.37
N LEU A 31 8.68 8.27 0.76
CA LEU A 31 7.59 7.57 1.45
C LEU A 31 8.04 6.23 2.08
N HIS A 32 8.88 5.47 1.37
CA HIS A 32 9.36 4.18 1.87
C HIS A 32 10.31 4.39 3.05
N ALA A 33 11.31 5.27 2.92
CA ALA A 33 12.23 5.61 4.00
C ALA A 33 11.50 6.12 5.27
N VAL A 34 10.53 7.04 5.11
CA VAL A 34 9.75 7.57 6.25
C VAL A 34 8.97 6.46 6.94
N LEU A 35 8.31 5.58 6.19
CA LEU A 35 7.58 4.47 6.79
C LEU A 35 8.52 3.46 7.43
N LYS A 36 9.71 3.22 6.86
CA LYS A 36 10.74 2.35 7.44
C LYS A 36 11.13 2.86 8.83
N HIS A 37 11.45 4.15 8.95
CA HIS A 37 11.73 4.80 10.23
C HIS A 37 10.53 4.86 11.18
N TYR A 38 9.32 5.00 10.65
CA TYR A 38 8.12 5.05 11.48
C TYR A 38 7.84 3.71 12.15
N PHE A 39 7.98 2.61 11.40
CA PHE A 39 7.77 1.26 11.94
C PHE A 39 8.95 0.77 12.77
N GLU A 40 10.16 1.22 12.47
CA GLU A 40 11.37 0.90 13.22
C GLU A 40 12.33 2.10 13.27
N PRO A 41 12.39 2.84 14.39
CA PRO A 41 13.31 3.96 14.53
C PRO A 41 14.79 3.57 14.56
N ASP A 42 15.11 2.34 14.99
CA ASP A 42 16.48 1.82 15.05
C ASP A 42 16.96 1.35 13.66
N GLU A 43 17.83 2.14 13.05
CA GLU A 43 18.42 1.86 11.74
C GLU A 43 19.26 0.58 11.71
N THR A 44 19.72 0.08 12.87
CA THR A 44 20.46 -1.19 12.91
C THR A 44 19.59 -2.40 12.55
N CYS A 45 18.26 -2.24 12.60
CA CYS A 45 17.26 -3.23 12.19
C CYS A 45 16.86 -3.09 10.71
N HIS A 46 17.34 -2.09 9.98
CA HIS A 46 16.97 -1.85 8.58
C HIS A 46 17.84 -2.64 7.61
N GLU A 47 17.27 -3.00 6.45
CA GLU A 47 17.99 -3.62 5.33
C GLU A 47 18.80 -4.86 5.74
N LYS A 48 18.20 -5.73 6.55
CA LYS A 48 18.88 -6.92 7.08
C LYS A 48 18.80 -8.08 6.10
N ARG A 49 19.92 -8.80 5.94
CA ARG A 49 20.00 -9.97 5.07
C ARG A 49 19.30 -11.15 5.71
N VAL A 50 18.37 -11.76 4.97
CA VAL A 50 17.66 -12.99 5.33
C VAL A 50 17.77 -13.96 4.15
N GLY A 51 18.61 -14.98 4.31
CA GLY A 51 19.01 -15.87 3.21
C GLY A 51 19.66 -15.10 2.06
N SER A 52 19.02 -15.15 0.88
CA SER A 52 19.48 -14.44 -0.34
C SER A 52 18.83 -13.07 -0.55
N PHE A 53 17.94 -12.64 0.34
CA PHE A 53 17.19 -11.40 0.22
C PHE A 53 17.55 -10.41 1.32
N TYR A 54 17.14 -9.16 1.14
CA TYR A 54 17.18 -8.12 2.16
C TYR A 54 15.76 -7.77 2.58
N ALA A 55 15.50 -7.80 3.88
CA ALA A 55 14.27 -7.33 4.51
C ALA A 55 14.34 -5.83 4.75
N ASP A 56 13.25 -5.08 4.52
CA ASP A 56 13.25 -3.64 4.82
C ASP A 56 13.51 -3.39 6.31
N ILE A 57 12.87 -4.18 7.18
CA ILE A 57 13.06 -4.20 8.63
C ILE A 57 13.10 -5.66 9.12
N LEU A 58 14.02 -5.97 10.03
CA LEU A 58 14.05 -7.20 10.82
C LEU A 58 14.37 -6.87 12.28
N ASN A 59 13.44 -7.20 13.19
CA ASN A 59 13.61 -7.02 14.64
C ASN A 59 13.01 -8.21 15.41
N SER A 60 12.84 -8.08 16.72
CA SER A 60 12.30 -9.16 17.58
C SER A 60 10.87 -9.59 17.24
N ASN A 61 10.11 -8.76 16.52
CA ASN A 61 8.74 -9.05 16.10
C ASN A 61 8.67 -9.66 14.68
N GLY A 62 9.83 -9.94 14.06
CA GLY A 62 9.92 -10.52 12.72
C GLY A 62 10.25 -9.49 11.64
N ILE A 63 9.76 -9.75 10.43
CA ILE A 63 10.09 -9.02 9.21
C ILE A 63 8.97 -8.05 8.85
N THR A 64 9.32 -6.83 8.47
CA THR A 64 8.38 -5.89 7.83
C THR A 64 8.88 -5.51 6.44
N GLU A 65 8.00 -5.58 5.44
CA GLU A 65 8.26 -5.15 4.05
C GLU A 65 7.27 -4.06 3.65
N ILE A 66 7.77 -2.92 3.18
CA ILE A 66 6.96 -1.76 2.79
C ILE A 66 6.83 -1.74 1.27
N GLN A 67 5.63 -2.02 0.76
CA GLN A 67 5.44 -2.23 -0.67
C GLN A 67 4.16 -1.59 -1.20
N THR A 68 4.31 -0.74 -2.22
CA THR A 68 3.19 0.03 -2.79
C THR A 68 2.60 -0.57 -4.07
N ARG A 69 3.32 -1.49 -4.71
CA ARG A 69 2.92 -2.17 -5.96
C ARG A 69 3.80 -3.39 -6.23
N GLN A 70 3.45 -4.17 -7.25
CA GLN A 70 4.25 -5.28 -7.77
C GLN A 70 4.50 -6.41 -6.75
N TRP A 71 3.50 -6.74 -5.93
CA TRP A 71 3.63 -7.80 -4.92
C TRP A 71 3.92 -9.19 -5.52
N ASN A 72 3.72 -9.37 -6.83
CA ASN A 72 4.21 -10.56 -7.54
C ASN A 72 5.72 -10.77 -7.39
N LYS A 73 6.51 -9.71 -7.21
CA LYS A 73 7.96 -9.78 -6.96
C LYS A 73 8.30 -10.23 -5.53
N LEU A 74 7.37 -10.13 -4.59
CA LEU A 74 7.56 -10.56 -3.21
C LEU A 74 7.46 -12.08 -3.05
N ARG A 75 6.93 -12.81 -4.03
CA ARG A 75 6.69 -14.25 -3.90
C ARG A 75 7.94 -15.05 -3.49
N GLN A 76 9.11 -14.69 -4.03
CA GLN A 76 10.35 -15.39 -3.67
C GLN A 76 10.84 -14.99 -2.27
N LYS A 77 10.71 -13.71 -1.89
CA LYS A 77 10.97 -13.25 -0.52
C LYS A 77 10.06 -13.94 0.49
N LEU A 78 8.75 -13.94 0.26
CA LEU A 78 7.75 -14.56 1.13
C LEU A 78 8.03 -16.05 1.36
N LYS A 79 8.40 -16.79 0.30
CA LYS A 79 8.82 -18.20 0.43
C LYS A 79 10.04 -18.40 1.33
N ALA A 80 10.95 -17.43 1.35
CA ALA A 80 12.15 -17.49 2.19
C ALA A 80 11.92 -16.97 3.61
N PHE A 81 10.95 -16.07 3.80
CA PHE A 81 10.74 -15.36 5.07
C PHE A 81 9.75 -16.07 5.99
N LEU A 82 8.59 -16.46 5.44
CA LEU A 82 7.45 -17.01 6.20
C LEU A 82 7.75 -18.31 6.98
N PRO A 83 8.65 -19.22 6.52
CA PRO A 83 8.93 -20.45 7.28
C PRO A 83 9.47 -20.20 8.69
N ASP A 84 10.25 -19.13 8.88
CA ASP A 84 11.01 -18.89 10.11
C ASP A 84 10.65 -17.55 10.79
N ASN A 85 9.75 -16.74 10.21
CA ASN A 85 9.47 -15.39 10.69
C ASN A 85 7.99 -15.03 10.50
N GLU A 86 7.45 -14.24 11.44
CA GLU A 86 6.29 -13.39 11.16
C GLU A 86 6.67 -12.32 10.12
N VAL A 87 5.80 -12.09 9.14
CA VAL A 87 6.03 -11.16 8.03
C VAL A 87 4.86 -10.19 7.94
N THR A 88 5.11 -8.90 8.16
CA THR A 88 4.14 -7.84 7.95
C THR A 88 4.37 -7.12 6.63
N LEU A 89 3.39 -7.17 5.73
CA LEU A 89 3.39 -6.36 4.51
C LEU A 89 2.68 -5.02 4.76
N VAL A 90 3.46 -3.94 4.77
CA VAL A 90 2.96 -2.58 4.88
C VAL A 90 2.54 -2.08 3.50
N TYR A 91 1.27 -1.71 3.35
CA TYR A 91 0.67 -1.15 2.14
C TYR A 91 0.28 0.32 2.34
N PRO A 92 1.08 1.28 1.87
CA PRO A 92 0.77 2.71 1.96
C PRO A 92 -0.33 3.11 0.97
N VAL A 93 -1.40 3.72 1.50
CA VAL A 93 -2.53 4.28 0.76
C VAL A 93 -2.46 5.80 0.81
N ALA A 94 -2.44 6.44 -0.36
CA ALA A 94 -2.48 7.91 -0.46
C ALA A 94 -3.90 8.40 -0.14
N TYR A 95 -4.20 8.73 1.12
CA TYR A 95 -5.53 9.15 1.57
C TYR A 95 -5.94 10.47 0.92
N THR A 96 -5.24 11.55 1.28
CA THR A 96 -5.25 12.82 0.56
C THR A 96 -3.98 12.92 -0.27
N LYS A 97 -4.11 13.24 -1.56
CA LYS A 97 -2.96 13.38 -2.45
C LYS A 97 -2.97 14.72 -3.13
N TYR A 98 -1.88 15.46 -3.01
CA TYR A 98 -1.63 16.66 -3.80
C TYR A 98 -0.62 16.36 -4.88
N LEU A 99 -0.83 16.93 -6.07
CA LEU A 99 0.03 16.79 -7.23
C LEU A 99 0.82 18.07 -7.43
N LEU A 100 2.13 17.91 -7.62
CA LEU A 100 3.05 18.96 -8.03
C LEU A 100 3.79 18.47 -9.28
N TRP A 101 3.93 19.37 -10.25
CA TRP A 101 4.58 19.09 -11.53
C TRP A 101 5.91 19.81 -11.61
N ILE A 102 6.96 19.08 -11.98
CA ILE A 102 8.31 19.60 -12.15
C ILE A 102 8.59 19.69 -13.65
N SER A 103 8.96 20.88 -14.12
CA SER A 103 9.54 21.07 -15.45
C SER A 103 10.96 20.51 -15.46
N GLU A 104 11.27 19.53 -16.33
CA GLU A 104 12.65 19.03 -16.47
C GLU A 104 13.58 20.07 -17.08
N GLU A 105 13.04 21.01 -17.86
CA GLU A 105 13.82 22.05 -18.55
C GLU A 105 14.25 23.18 -17.61
N THR A 106 13.35 23.60 -16.70
CA THR A 106 13.56 24.78 -15.85
C THR A 106 13.71 24.45 -14.36
N GLY A 107 13.36 23.24 -13.94
CA GLY A 107 13.27 22.86 -12.53
C GLY A 107 12.08 23.47 -11.78
N GLU A 108 11.26 24.29 -12.45
CA GLU A 108 10.12 24.96 -11.82
C GLU A 108 9.06 23.96 -11.35
N ILE A 109 8.50 24.25 -10.17
CA ILE A 109 7.47 23.43 -9.53
C ILE A 109 6.12 24.15 -9.64
N SER A 110 5.12 23.46 -10.19
CA SER A 110 3.76 23.99 -10.30
C SER A 110 3.12 24.22 -8.92
N LYS A 111 2.10 25.07 -8.87
CA LYS A 111 1.21 25.18 -7.70
C LYS A 111 0.64 23.82 -7.30
N ARG A 112 0.54 23.61 -5.99
CA ARG A 112 -0.04 22.42 -5.37
C ARG A 112 -1.51 22.26 -5.76
N ARG A 113 -1.89 21.10 -6.31
CA ARG A 113 -3.29 20.79 -6.69
C ARG A 113 -3.78 19.50 -6.04
N LEU A 114 -4.98 19.52 -5.44
CA LEU A 114 -5.60 18.31 -4.89
C LEU A 114 -5.96 17.31 -6.01
N SER A 115 -5.59 16.05 -5.82
CA SER A 115 -6.02 14.92 -6.66
C SER A 115 -7.49 14.60 -6.37
N PRO A 116 -8.34 14.41 -7.40
CA PRO A 116 -9.73 14.01 -7.18
C PRO A 116 -9.86 12.58 -6.65
N LYS A 117 -8.87 11.70 -6.91
CA LYS A 117 -8.84 10.35 -6.34
C LYS A 117 -8.35 10.39 -4.89
N LYS A 118 -9.20 9.95 -3.96
CA LYS A 118 -8.80 9.51 -2.62
C LYS A 118 -8.43 8.03 -2.65
N GLY A 119 -7.36 7.66 -1.96
CA GLY A 119 -6.98 6.26 -1.80
C GLY A 119 -7.91 5.53 -0.83
N SER A 120 -8.08 4.23 -1.05
CA SER A 120 -8.86 3.35 -0.18
C SER A 120 -8.08 2.08 0.14
N ALA A 121 -8.34 1.49 1.30
CA ALA A 121 -7.83 0.17 1.67
C ALA A 121 -8.20 -0.88 0.60
N TYR A 122 -9.34 -0.71 -0.09
CA TYR A 122 -9.74 -1.60 -1.16
C TYR A 122 -8.82 -1.54 -2.40
N ASP A 123 -7.97 -0.52 -2.54
CA ASP A 123 -6.96 -0.45 -3.61
C ASP A 123 -5.90 -1.57 -3.46
N ILE A 124 -5.82 -2.26 -2.31
CA ILE A 124 -4.84 -3.35 -2.08
C ILE A 124 -5.17 -4.64 -2.83
N PHE A 125 -6.44 -4.89 -3.18
CA PHE A 125 -6.89 -6.19 -3.68
C PHE A 125 -6.16 -6.71 -4.93
N PRO A 126 -5.81 -5.87 -5.94
CA PRO A 126 -4.99 -6.31 -7.05
C PRO A 126 -3.62 -6.85 -6.61
N GLU A 127 -3.04 -6.29 -5.55
CA GLU A 127 -1.76 -6.75 -5.01
C GLU A 127 -1.93 -8.01 -4.16
N LEU A 128 -2.98 -8.11 -3.34
CA LEU A 128 -3.32 -9.34 -2.61
C LEU A 128 -3.54 -10.52 -3.55
N TYR A 129 -4.25 -10.28 -4.67
CA TYR A 129 -4.48 -11.31 -5.68
C TYR A 129 -3.16 -11.86 -6.26
N ARG A 130 -2.11 -11.03 -6.37
CA ARG A 130 -0.78 -11.46 -6.85
C ARG A 130 -0.02 -12.31 -5.85
N ILE A 131 -0.39 -12.34 -4.58
CA ILE A 131 0.22 -13.21 -3.56
C ILE A 131 -0.81 -14.12 -2.89
N LYS A 132 -1.94 -14.34 -3.56
CA LYS A 132 -3.13 -15.00 -3.00
C LYS A 132 -2.80 -16.29 -2.23
N ASN A 133 -1.92 -17.14 -2.78
CA ASN A 133 -1.54 -18.43 -2.20
C ASN A 133 -0.75 -18.32 -0.87
N PHE A 134 -0.33 -17.12 -0.46
CA PHE A 134 0.34 -16.87 0.83
C PHE A 134 -0.63 -16.32 1.88
N LEU A 135 -1.85 -15.92 1.50
CA LEU A 135 -2.78 -15.23 2.41
C LEU A 135 -3.41 -16.14 3.47
N GLU A 136 -3.21 -17.46 3.36
CA GLU A 136 -3.65 -18.42 4.38
C GLU A 136 -2.57 -18.74 5.41
N ASP A 137 -1.34 -18.29 5.18
CA ASP A 137 -0.20 -18.45 6.08
C ASP A 137 -0.43 -17.62 7.35
N GLU A 138 -0.35 -18.26 8.51
CA GLU A 138 -0.62 -17.62 9.81
C GLU A 138 0.45 -16.61 10.19
N ASN A 139 1.65 -16.71 9.62
CA ASN A 139 2.75 -15.78 9.83
C ASN A 139 2.68 -14.55 8.91
N LEU A 140 1.71 -14.48 7.97
CA LEU A 140 1.55 -13.33 7.09
C LEU A 140 0.53 -12.34 7.66
N HIS A 141 0.98 -11.10 7.85
CA HIS A 141 0.15 -9.99 8.31
C HIS A 141 0.15 -8.84 7.30
N LEU A 142 -0.92 -8.05 7.30
CA LEU A 142 -1.02 -6.85 6.47
C LEU A 142 -1.20 -5.62 7.35
N CYS A 143 -0.55 -4.52 6.94
CA CYS A 143 -0.67 -3.23 7.59
C CYS A 143 -0.96 -2.15 6.54
N ILE A 144 -2.21 -1.72 6.45
CA ILE A 144 -2.65 -0.70 5.48
C ILE A 144 -2.54 0.67 6.13
N VAL A 145 -1.68 1.53 5.59
CA VAL A 145 -1.34 2.82 6.19
C VAL A 145 -1.89 3.95 5.33
N TYR A 146 -2.89 4.66 5.83
CA TYR A 146 -3.43 5.86 5.18
C TYR A 146 -2.53 7.05 5.49
N VAL A 147 -1.97 7.63 4.43
CA VAL A 147 -1.00 8.72 4.50
C VAL A 147 -1.43 9.84 3.57
N ASP A 148 -1.38 11.07 4.04
CA ASP A 148 -1.47 12.25 3.18
C ASP A 148 -0.15 12.49 2.47
N ILE A 149 -0.19 12.70 1.15
CA ILE A 149 1.01 12.69 0.30
C ILE A 149 1.02 13.88 -0.64
N GLU A 150 2.21 14.46 -0.81
CA GLU A 150 2.57 15.27 -1.97
C GLU A 150 3.31 14.41 -2.99
N GLU A 151 2.70 14.18 -4.15
CA GLU A 151 3.30 13.42 -5.24
C GLU A 151 3.88 14.39 -6.28
N TYR A 152 5.20 14.32 -6.42
CA TYR A 152 5.96 15.10 -7.39
C TYR A 152 6.11 14.29 -8.67
N ARG A 153 5.75 14.89 -9.80
CA ARG A 153 5.79 14.23 -11.12
C ARG A 153 6.52 15.11 -12.12
N LEU A 154 7.23 14.49 -13.05
CA LEU A 154 7.92 15.20 -14.12
C LEU A 154 6.94 15.53 -15.25
N LEU A 155 7.06 16.71 -15.85
CA LEU A 155 6.35 17.08 -17.07
C LEU A 155 7.03 16.44 -18.29
N ASN A 156 6.97 15.12 -18.38
CA ASN A 156 7.65 14.32 -19.40
C ASN A 156 6.76 13.23 -20.01
N GLY A 157 5.46 13.38 -19.83
CA GLY A 157 4.45 12.53 -20.45
C GLY A 157 4.29 12.80 -21.95
N TRP A 158 3.64 11.86 -22.64
CA TRP A 158 3.41 11.90 -24.08
C TRP A 158 2.25 12.81 -24.51
N SER A 159 1.45 13.34 -23.58
CA SER A 159 0.37 14.28 -23.91
C SER A 159 0.89 15.69 -24.19
N THR A 160 0.08 16.53 -24.84
CA THR A 160 0.40 17.94 -25.14
C THR A 160 0.80 18.74 -23.90
N ASP A 161 0.16 18.48 -22.75
CA ASP A 161 0.50 19.10 -21.47
C ASP A 161 1.62 18.38 -20.71
N LYS A 162 2.24 17.36 -21.32
CA LYS A 162 3.27 16.48 -20.78
C LYS A 162 2.88 15.73 -19.49
N LYS A 163 1.58 15.57 -19.17
CA LYS A 163 1.12 14.92 -17.93
C LYS A 163 0.80 13.43 -18.05
N LYS A 164 0.20 12.99 -19.16
CA LYS A 164 -0.18 11.58 -19.35
C LYS A 164 1.05 10.73 -19.62
N GLY A 165 1.19 9.62 -18.89
CA GLY A 165 2.38 8.77 -18.97
C GLY A 165 3.62 9.33 -18.27
N SER A 166 3.51 10.48 -17.59
CA SER A 166 4.61 11.09 -16.83
C SER A 166 5.25 10.15 -15.82
N TRP A 167 6.51 10.40 -15.50
CA TRP A 167 7.20 9.73 -14.43
C TRP A 167 6.87 10.33 -13.06
N ARG A 168 6.75 9.46 -12.06
CA ARG A 168 6.60 9.88 -10.66
C ARG A 168 7.99 10.07 -10.06
N HIS A 169 8.34 11.31 -9.79
CA HIS A 169 9.62 11.68 -9.19
C HIS A 169 9.71 11.19 -7.76
N ASP A 170 8.77 11.61 -6.91
CA ASP A 170 8.77 11.22 -5.51
C ASP A 170 7.39 11.32 -4.85
N ARG A 171 7.27 10.78 -3.64
CA ARG A 171 6.11 10.93 -2.75
C ARG A 171 6.59 11.35 -1.38
N ILE A 172 6.24 12.58 -0.99
CA ILE A 172 6.56 13.12 0.33
C ILE A 172 5.34 12.93 1.23
N PRO A 173 5.43 12.12 2.30
CA PRO A 173 4.37 12.00 3.28
C PRO A 173 4.23 13.30 4.08
N LYS A 174 3.00 13.72 4.33
CA LYS A 174 2.65 14.96 5.05
C LYS A 174 1.86 14.72 6.33
N GLY A 175 1.28 13.54 6.50
CA GLY A 175 0.52 13.19 7.70
C GLY A 175 0.04 11.74 7.70
N LEU A 176 -0.04 11.15 8.89
CA LEU A 176 -0.61 9.83 9.12
C LEU A 176 -2.09 9.97 9.49
N GLN A 177 -2.96 9.28 8.78
CA GLN A 177 -4.41 9.42 8.93
C GLN A 177 -5.04 8.22 9.63
N ASN A 178 -4.67 7.00 9.25
CA ASN A 178 -5.18 5.78 9.86
C ASN A 178 -4.26 4.59 9.56
N ILE A 179 -4.32 3.55 10.39
CA ILE A 179 -3.66 2.27 10.15
C ILE A 179 -4.65 1.14 10.39
N ILE A 180 -4.81 0.27 9.39
CA ILE A 180 -5.63 -0.94 9.50
C ILE A 180 -4.69 -2.14 9.56
N TYR A 181 -4.81 -2.93 10.62
CA TYR A 181 -4.09 -4.18 10.78
C TYR A 181 -4.99 -5.35 10.39
N ILE A 182 -4.44 -6.26 9.58
CA ILE A 182 -5.03 -7.55 9.28
C ILE A 182 -4.02 -8.58 9.75
N ARG A 183 -4.20 -9.06 11.00
CA ARG A 183 -3.29 -10.01 11.65
C ARG A 183 -3.73 -11.45 11.42
N ASN A 184 -5.02 -11.66 11.22
CA ASN A 184 -5.57 -13.00 11.02
C ASN A 184 -6.73 -12.98 10.02
N LYS A 185 -7.25 -14.16 9.70
CA LYS A 185 -8.34 -14.36 8.73
C LYS A 185 -9.61 -13.56 9.08
N LYS A 186 -9.95 -13.38 10.37
CA LYS A 186 -11.15 -12.63 10.79
C LYS A 186 -11.02 -11.14 10.48
N ASP A 187 -9.81 -10.59 10.55
CA ASP A 187 -9.57 -9.17 10.30
C ASP A 187 -9.82 -8.77 8.84
N TYR A 188 -9.87 -9.72 7.90
CA TYR A 188 -10.28 -9.43 6.51
C TYR A 188 -11.71 -8.91 6.41
N SER A 189 -12.55 -9.12 7.44
CA SER A 189 -13.86 -8.47 7.54
C SER A 189 -13.79 -6.95 7.55
N LEU A 190 -12.67 -6.35 7.99
CA LEU A 190 -12.40 -4.91 7.92
C LEU A 190 -12.31 -4.40 6.48
N LEU A 191 -12.08 -5.30 5.51
CA LEU A 191 -12.09 -5.01 4.08
C LEU A 191 -13.44 -5.31 3.42
N ILE A 192 -14.52 -5.53 4.18
CA ILE A 192 -15.87 -5.71 3.66
C ILE A 192 -16.71 -4.49 4.06
N PRO A 193 -17.31 -3.75 3.10
CA PRO A 193 -18.18 -2.63 3.45
C PRO A 193 -19.35 -3.05 4.35
N GLY A 194 -19.50 -2.37 5.50
CA GLY A 194 -20.59 -2.63 6.45
C GLY A 194 -21.98 -2.34 5.90
N THR A 195 -22.08 -1.52 4.84
CA THR A 195 -23.33 -1.15 4.16
C THR A 195 -23.88 -2.23 3.22
N LEU A 196 -23.13 -3.32 2.98
CA LEU A 196 -23.62 -4.40 2.14
C LEU A 196 -24.73 -5.20 2.84
N PRO A 197 -25.78 -5.62 2.12
CA PRO A 197 -26.82 -6.50 2.66
C PRO A 197 -26.23 -7.86 3.12
N ALA A 198 -27.07 -8.71 3.74
CA ALA A 198 -26.66 -10.05 4.18
C ALA A 198 -26.09 -10.87 3.01
N GLN A 199 -26.83 -10.89 1.89
CA GLN A 199 -26.41 -11.48 0.62
C GLN A 199 -26.13 -10.40 -0.41
N PHE A 200 -24.97 -10.44 -1.04
CA PHE A 200 -24.54 -9.42 -2.00
C PHE A 200 -23.79 -10.02 -3.19
N THR A 201 -23.79 -9.30 -4.31
CA THR A 201 -23.05 -9.66 -5.53
C THR A 201 -21.80 -8.78 -5.68
N SER A 202 -20.98 -9.08 -6.69
CA SER A 202 -19.85 -8.21 -7.06
C SER A 202 -20.28 -6.79 -7.49
N ARG A 203 -21.53 -6.60 -7.94
CA ARG A 203 -22.04 -5.25 -8.28
C ARG A 203 -22.32 -4.44 -7.03
N ASP A 204 -22.92 -5.07 -6.02
CA ASP A 204 -23.19 -4.43 -4.73
C ASP A 204 -21.88 -4.06 -4.04
N TYR A 205 -20.92 -4.98 -4.03
CA TYR A 205 -19.57 -4.73 -3.51
C TYR A 205 -18.86 -3.59 -4.24
N SER A 206 -18.90 -3.58 -5.58
CA SER A 206 -18.33 -2.51 -6.41
C SER A 206 -18.89 -1.14 -6.03
N LYS A 207 -20.21 -1.03 -5.87
CA LYS A 207 -20.89 0.21 -5.47
C LYS A 207 -20.50 0.63 -4.05
N ALA A 208 -20.54 -0.29 -3.09
CA ALA A 208 -20.25 0.02 -1.69
C ALA A 208 -18.77 0.35 -1.43
N ALA A 209 -17.85 -0.29 -2.14
CA ALA A 209 -16.41 -0.08 -2.01
C ALA A 209 -15.86 1.04 -2.91
N GLY A 210 -16.67 1.58 -3.84
CA GLY A 210 -16.20 2.56 -4.82
C GLY A 210 -15.16 2.01 -5.80
N LEU A 211 -15.18 0.70 -6.06
CA LEU A 211 -14.25 0.01 -6.96
C LEU A 211 -14.87 -0.19 -8.34
N SER A 212 -14.02 -0.33 -9.37
CA SER A 212 -14.47 -0.90 -10.64
C SER A 212 -15.00 -2.32 -10.44
N LEU A 213 -15.90 -2.77 -11.32
CA LEU A 213 -16.45 -4.13 -11.23
C LEU A 213 -15.37 -5.21 -11.27
N SER A 214 -14.34 -5.04 -12.11
CA SER A 214 -13.20 -5.96 -12.19
C SER A 214 -12.40 -6.02 -10.87
N ASN A 215 -12.15 -4.87 -10.24
CA ASN A 215 -11.48 -4.83 -8.93
C ASN A 215 -12.36 -5.41 -7.83
N ALA A 216 -13.68 -5.21 -7.88
CA ALA A 216 -14.62 -5.82 -6.94
C ALA A 216 -14.67 -7.34 -7.07
N GLN A 217 -14.62 -7.87 -8.29
CA GLN A 217 -14.51 -9.31 -8.54
C GLN A 217 -13.18 -9.87 -8.02
N THR A 218 -12.09 -9.14 -8.24
CA THR A 218 -10.77 -9.48 -7.68
C THR A 218 -10.80 -9.48 -6.14
N ALA A 219 -11.45 -8.48 -5.54
CA ALA A 219 -11.64 -8.39 -4.10
C ALA A 219 -12.40 -9.59 -3.54
N LEU A 220 -13.54 -9.93 -4.13
CA LEU A 220 -14.34 -11.09 -3.69
C LEU A 220 -13.64 -12.42 -3.96
N ASN A 221 -12.78 -12.50 -4.97
CA ASN A 221 -11.94 -13.66 -5.20
C ASN A 221 -10.92 -13.88 -4.07
N VAL A 222 -10.32 -12.79 -3.58
CA VAL A 222 -9.39 -12.80 -2.44
C VAL A 222 -10.15 -13.08 -1.14
N LEU A 223 -11.21 -12.32 -0.85
CA LEU A 223 -11.99 -12.46 0.39
C LEU A 223 -12.60 -13.86 0.53
N ASN A 224 -13.08 -14.45 -0.57
CA ASN A 224 -13.58 -15.83 -0.54
C ASN A 224 -12.47 -16.84 -0.30
N TYR A 225 -11.26 -16.58 -0.76
CA TYR A 225 -10.14 -17.51 -0.56
C TYR A 225 -9.69 -17.56 0.88
N VAL A 226 -9.65 -16.42 1.56
CA VAL A 226 -9.32 -16.33 2.99
C VAL A 226 -10.53 -16.65 3.89
N ASN A 227 -11.65 -17.10 3.32
CA ASN A 227 -12.92 -17.40 4.00
C ASN A 227 -13.51 -16.22 4.80
N ALA A 228 -13.30 -14.99 4.35
CA ALA A 228 -13.98 -13.82 4.91
C ALA A 228 -15.39 -13.64 4.33
N VAL A 229 -15.64 -14.23 3.16
CA VAL A 229 -16.97 -14.35 2.54
C VAL A 229 -17.12 -15.75 1.95
N GLY A 230 -18.35 -16.27 1.90
CA GLY A 230 -18.68 -17.53 1.25
C GLY A 230 -19.58 -17.33 0.04
N ARG A 231 -19.41 -18.13 -1.01
CA ARG A 231 -20.36 -18.20 -2.13
C ARG A 231 -21.55 -19.08 -1.75
N VAL A 232 -22.74 -18.49 -1.72
CA VAL A 232 -23.98 -19.17 -1.31
C VAL A 232 -24.96 -19.43 -2.46
N GLY A 233 -24.68 -18.88 -3.64
CA GLY A 233 -25.55 -19.08 -4.79
C GLY A 233 -25.17 -18.25 -6.01
N LYS A 234 -26.12 -18.12 -6.94
CA LYS A 234 -25.97 -17.32 -8.16
C LYS A 234 -27.24 -16.54 -8.46
N LYS A 235 -27.06 -15.32 -8.98
CA LYS A 235 -28.10 -14.50 -9.61
C LYS A 235 -27.71 -14.26 -11.06
N GLY A 236 -28.24 -15.09 -11.96
CA GLY A 236 -27.79 -15.16 -13.36
C GLY A 236 -26.30 -15.55 -13.45
N LYS A 237 -25.47 -14.69 -14.07
CA LYS A 237 -24.02 -14.90 -14.19
C LYS A 237 -23.21 -14.47 -12.96
N LEU A 238 -23.84 -13.84 -11.97
CA LEU A 238 -23.17 -13.31 -10.79
C LEU A 238 -23.24 -14.32 -9.64
N PHE A 239 -22.14 -14.51 -8.93
CA PHE A 239 -22.15 -15.20 -7.64
C PHE A 239 -22.79 -14.32 -6.56
N ILE A 240 -23.51 -14.96 -5.65
CA ILE A 240 -24.01 -14.36 -4.41
C ILE A 240 -23.05 -14.76 -3.29
N TYR A 241 -22.66 -13.77 -2.50
CA TYR A 241 -21.75 -13.92 -1.38
C TYR A 241 -22.46 -13.55 -0.07
N GLU A 242 -22.04 -14.20 1.02
CA GLU A 242 -22.38 -13.85 2.40
C GLU A 242 -21.09 -13.68 3.21
N ARG A 243 -21.16 -12.91 4.30
CA ARG A 243 -20.06 -12.84 5.28
C ARG A 243 -19.98 -14.17 6.02
N THR A 244 -18.78 -14.64 6.31
CA THR A 244 -18.53 -15.85 7.12
C THR A 244 -18.41 -15.50 8.60
#